data_AF-A0A418KR69-F1
#
_entry.id   AF-A0A418KR69-F1
#
_cell.length_a   1.000
_cell.length_b   1.000
_cell.length_c   1.000
_cell.angle_alpha   90.00
_cell.angle_beta   90.00
_cell.angle_gamma   90.00
#
_symmetry.space_group_name_H-M   'P 1'
#
loop_
_entity.id
_entity.type
_entity.pdbx_description
1 polymer ?
#
loop_
_entity_poly.entity_id
_entity_poly.type
_entity_poly.pdbx_seq_one_letter_code
_entity_poly.pdbx_strand_id
1 'polypeptide(L)'
;MPAPTVPTGVRAIRPWPGDASRQVLPGAASTAVAGLVGGPRLTGEVVAATRTLTAVLVDHGAGPVLLCLTGPAAVRLPCAVVTPWPVSGLRPGQPALVGEGELRIGDDSDGAVVTVGRWWRTRPAVIGDVALARRRTAGQDDRPGLDGMVVAAAGRLGLALLCGDDDEVSDAVGGLLGLGPGLTPAGDDVLAGALVVAAAAGPRAAAR
;
A
#
# COMPACT_ATOMS: atom_id res chain seq x y z
N MET A 1 -29.99 0.86 -30.67
CA MET A 1 -28.65 0.49 -30.15
C MET A 1 -28.86 -0.51 -29.03
N PRO A 2 -28.43 -1.79 -29.16
CA PRO A 2 -28.60 -2.75 -28.08
C PRO A 2 -27.64 -2.42 -26.92
N ALA A 3 -28.13 -2.57 -25.70
CA ALA A 3 -27.36 -2.34 -24.47
C ALA A 3 -26.20 -3.34 -24.36
N PRO A 4 -25.04 -2.94 -23.80
CA PRO A 4 -23.94 -3.86 -23.58
C PRO A 4 -24.36 -4.94 -22.56
N THR A 5 -24.21 -6.19 -22.98
CA THR A 5 -24.41 -7.39 -22.18
C THR A 5 -23.33 -7.47 -21.10
N VAL A 6 -23.72 -7.31 -19.84
CA VAL A 6 -22.87 -7.61 -18.68
C VAL A 6 -22.73 -9.14 -18.60
N PRO A 7 -21.51 -9.72 -18.62
CA PRO A 7 -21.33 -11.15 -18.44
C PRO A 7 -21.83 -11.57 -17.05
N THR A 8 -22.92 -12.34 -17.04
CA THR A 8 -23.49 -12.93 -15.85
C THR A 8 -22.67 -14.14 -15.40
N GLY A 9 -22.09 -14.04 -14.20
CA GLY A 9 -21.83 -15.18 -13.32
C GLY A 9 -20.49 -15.89 -13.48
N VAL A 10 -19.40 -15.29 -12.99
CA VAL A 10 -18.26 -16.09 -12.52
C VAL A 10 -18.71 -16.77 -11.23
N ARG A 11 -19.02 -18.06 -11.32
CA ARG A 11 -19.24 -18.91 -10.15
C ARG A 11 -17.91 -18.98 -9.39
N ALA A 12 -17.83 -18.35 -8.23
CA ALA A 12 -16.68 -18.51 -7.35
C ALA A 12 -16.64 -19.96 -6.88
N ILE A 13 -15.80 -20.77 -7.53
CA ILE A 13 -15.46 -22.10 -7.06
C ILE A 13 -14.55 -21.89 -5.85
N ARG A 14 -14.87 -22.50 -4.71
CA ARG A 14 -13.94 -22.55 -3.57
C ARG A 14 -12.73 -23.38 -4.00
N PRO A 15 -11.51 -22.81 -4.12
CA PRO A 15 -10.34 -23.65 -4.29
C PRO A 15 -10.09 -24.36 -2.96
N TRP A 16 -9.91 -25.68 -3.00
CA TRP A 16 -9.40 -26.45 -1.87
C TRP A 16 -7.93 -26.08 -1.65
N PRO A 17 -7.40 -26.06 -0.40
CA PRO A 17 -5.97 -25.90 -0.20
C PRO A 17 -5.25 -27.09 -0.83
N GLY A 18 -4.60 -26.87 -1.97
CA GLY A 18 -3.83 -27.90 -2.69
C GLY A 18 -4.17 -28.07 -4.17
N ASP A 19 -5.20 -27.40 -4.70
CA ASP A 19 -5.43 -27.43 -6.15
C ASP A 19 -4.56 -26.35 -6.80
N ALA A 20 -3.55 -26.78 -7.57
CA ALA A 20 -2.66 -25.93 -8.36
C ALA A 20 -3.38 -25.37 -9.59
N SER A 21 -4.66 -25.01 -9.44
CA SER A 21 -5.46 -24.39 -10.46
C SER A 21 -5.46 -22.88 -10.24
N ARG A 22 -5.33 -22.16 -11.35
CA ARG A 22 -5.37 -20.70 -11.38
C ARG A 22 -6.58 -20.16 -10.61
N GLN A 23 -6.33 -19.32 -9.61
CA GLN A 23 -7.37 -18.75 -8.76
C GLN A 23 -8.11 -17.65 -9.51
N VAL A 24 -9.44 -17.74 -9.64
CA VAL A 24 -10.27 -16.69 -10.24
C VAL A 24 -11.18 -16.08 -9.19
N LEU A 25 -11.00 -14.79 -8.91
CA LEU A 25 -11.57 -14.12 -7.74
C LEU A 25 -12.22 -12.79 -8.14
N PRO A 26 -13.38 -12.44 -7.55
CA PRO A 26 -13.84 -11.05 -7.62
C PRO A 26 -13.00 -10.17 -6.69
N GLY A 27 -12.74 -8.94 -7.10
CA GLY A 27 -12.02 -7.92 -6.34
C GLY A 27 -12.86 -6.67 -6.08
N ALA A 28 -12.51 -5.95 -5.02
CA ALA A 28 -12.94 -4.57 -4.81
C ALA A 28 -11.71 -3.65 -4.73
N ALA A 29 -11.61 -2.68 -5.62
CA ALA A 29 -10.46 -1.78 -5.68
C ALA A 29 -10.71 -0.48 -4.94
N SER A 30 -9.64 0.08 -4.37
CA SER A 30 -9.64 1.46 -3.89
C SER A 30 -9.84 2.42 -5.06
N THR A 31 -10.61 3.48 -4.85
CA THR A 31 -10.73 4.57 -5.84
C THR A 31 -9.40 5.27 -6.12
N ALA A 32 -8.41 5.19 -5.21
CA ALA A 32 -7.09 5.80 -5.43
C ALA A 32 -6.27 5.10 -6.53
N VAL A 33 -6.60 3.86 -6.89
CA VAL A 33 -5.96 3.11 -7.99
C VAL A 33 -6.89 2.96 -9.19
N ALA A 34 -7.95 3.76 -9.28
CA ALA A 34 -8.93 3.65 -10.36
C ALA A 34 -8.32 3.87 -11.76
N GLY A 35 -7.41 4.84 -11.90
CA GLY A 35 -6.70 5.07 -13.16
C GLY A 35 -5.80 3.89 -13.56
N LEU A 36 -5.15 3.25 -12.57
CA LEU A 36 -4.26 2.11 -12.81
C LEU A 36 -5.05 0.85 -13.19
N VAL A 37 -6.06 0.51 -12.38
CA VAL A 37 -6.85 -0.73 -12.55
C VAL A 37 -7.84 -0.62 -13.70
N GLY A 38 -8.48 0.55 -13.89
CA GLY A 38 -9.45 0.77 -14.97
C GLY A 38 -8.84 1.27 -16.28
N GLY A 39 -7.56 1.61 -16.29
CA GLY A 39 -6.83 2.11 -17.46
C GLY A 39 -6.37 1.01 -18.41
N PRO A 40 -5.46 1.32 -19.36
CA PRO A 40 -4.88 0.33 -20.25
C PRO A 40 -4.07 -0.71 -19.47
N ARG A 41 -3.89 -1.91 -20.05
CA ARG A 41 -3.05 -2.95 -19.46
C ARG A 41 -1.59 -2.51 -19.38
N LEU A 42 -1.03 -2.62 -18.19
CA LEU A 42 0.37 -2.38 -17.87
C LEU A 42 1.00 -3.65 -17.31
N THR A 43 2.29 -3.82 -17.59
CA THR A 43 3.11 -4.88 -17.02
C THR A 43 3.54 -4.52 -15.60
N GLY A 44 3.82 -5.54 -14.81
CA GLY A 44 4.43 -5.38 -13.51
C GLY A 44 4.98 -6.70 -13.01
N GLU A 45 5.47 -6.66 -11.78
CA GLU A 45 6.06 -7.81 -11.12
C GLU A 45 5.64 -7.85 -9.65
N VAL A 46 5.43 -9.05 -9.12
CA VAL A 46 5.30 -9.23 -7.68
C VAL A 46 6.64 -8.93 -7.02
N VAL A 47 6.69 -7.90 -6.19
CA VAL A 47 7.91 -7.51 -5.44
C VAL A 47 7.89 -7.99 -4.00
N ALA A 48 6.70 -8.30 -3.46
CA ALA A 48 6.56 -8.92 -2.15
C ALA A 48 5.32 -9.82 -2.09
N ALA A 49 5.42 -10.93 -1.39
CA ALA A 49 4.28 -11.79 -1.09
C ALA A 49 4.35 -12.28 0.35
N THR A 50 3.30 -12.01 1.11
CA THR A 50 3.10 -12.45 2.48
C THR A 50 1.82 -13.30 2.55
N ARG A 51 1.46 -13.75 3.76
CA ARG A 51 0.21 -14.52 3.96
C ARG A 51 -1.05 -13.74 3.61
N THR A 52 -1.03 -12.42 3.73
CA THR A 52 -2.24 -11.58 3.65
C THR A 52 -2.16 -10.49 2.58
N LEU A 53 -0.97 -10.24 2.04
CA LEU A 53 -0.70 -9.18 1.07
C LEU A 53 0.30 -9.64 0.02
N THR A 54 -0.02 -9.36 -1.24
CA THR A 54 0.90 -9.42 -2.38
C THR A 54 1.06 -8.01 -2.93
N ALA A 55 2.30 -7.53 -3.07
CA ALA A 55 2.60 -6.22 -3.64
C ALA A 55 3.13 -6.40 -5.06
N VAL A 56 2.49 -5.71 -6.01
CA VAL A 56 2.85 -5.70 -7.43
C VAL A 56 3.39 -4.32 -7.75
N LEU A 57 4.60 -4.25 -8.27
CA LEU A 57 5.17 -3.03 -8.82
C LEU A 57 4.79 -2.97 -10.30
N VAL A 58 4.01 -1.96 -10.68
CA VAL A 58 3.48 -1.80 -12.04
C VAL A 58 4.27 -0.73 -12.78
N ASP A 59 4.68 -1.03 -14.00
CA ASP A 59 5.40 -0.14 -14.90
C ASP A 59 4.45 0.91 -15.47
N HIS A 60 4.29 2.02 -14.76
CA HIS A 60 3.48 3.15 -15.20
C HIS A 60 4.38 4.21 -15.84
N GLY A 61 3.98 4.81 -16.97
CA GLY A 61 4.86 5.68 -17.77
C GLY A 61 5.45 6.92 -17.07
N ALA A 62 4.97 7.26 -15.86
CA ALA A 62 5.49 8.32 -15.01
C ALA A 62 6.46 7.84 -13.91
N GLY A 63 6.69 6.53 -13.82
CA GLY A 63 7.42 5.87 -12.74
C GLY A 63 6.64 4.67 -12.17
N PRO A 64 7.31 3.74 -11.48
CA PRO A 64 6.68 2.53 -10.98
C PRO A 64 5.62 2.84 -9.91
N VAL A 65 4.49 2.15 -9.96
CA VAL A 65 3.38 2.32 -9.00
C VAL A 65 3.13 1.01 -8.27
N LEU A 66 3.10 1.07 -6.95
CA LEU A 66 2.78 -0.10 -6.13
C LEU A 66 1.26 -0.33 -6.08
N LEU A 67 0.85 -1.56 -6.37
CA LEU A 67 -0.51 -2.04 -6.20
C LEU A 67 -0.52 -3.28 -5.30
N CYS A 68 -1.33 -3.26 -4.24
CA CYS A 68 -1.45 -4.36 -3.30
C CYS A 68 -2.68 -5.21 -3.60
N LEU A 69 -2.51 -6.53 -3.68
CA LEU A 69 -3.60 -7.49 -3.63
C LEU A 69 -3.70 -8.04 -2.21
N THR A 70 -4.87 -7.93 -1.60
CA THR A 70 -5.04 -8.19 -0.16
C THR A 70 -6.23 -9.08 0.13
N GLY A 71 -6.06 -10.03 1.05
CA GLY A 71 -7.15 -10.83 1.59
C GLY A 71 -7.92 -10.12 2.71
N PRO A 72 -8.99 -10.73 3.25
CA PRO A 72 -9.87 -10.09 4.24
C PRO A 72 -9.21 -9.80 5.59
N ALA A 73 -8.09 -10.46 5.91
CA ALA A 73 -7.33 -10.24 7.14
C ALA A 73 -6.33 -9.08 7.07
N ALA A 74 -6.10 -8.51 5.88
CA ALA A 74 -5.20 -7.38 5.71
C ALA A 74 -5.91 -6.04 5.92
N VAL A 75 -5.13 -5.03 6.31
CA VAL A 75 -5.58 -3.63 6.30
C VAL A 75 -5.89 -3.21 4.87
N ARG A 76 -7.00 -2.47 4.68
CA ARG A 76 -7.37 -1.91 3.38
C ARG A 76 -6.49 -0.69 3.08
N LEU A 77 -5.42 -0.91 2.33
CA LEU A 77 -4.51 0.15 1.91
C LEU A 77 -5.11 0.99 0.76
N PRO A 78 -4.79 2.29 0.66
CA PRO A 78 -5.23 3.09 -0.48
C PRO A 78 -4.78 2.56 -1.83
N CYS A 79 -3.64 1.88 -1.90
CA CYS A 79 -3.13 1.25 -3.10
C CYS A 79 -3.62 -0.21 -3.27
N ALA A 80 -4.78 -0.61 -2.72
CA ALA A 80 -5.19 -2.02 -2.71
C ALA A 80 -6.38 -2.39 -3.59
N VAL A 81 -6.31 -3.60 -4.16
CA VAL A 81 -7.44 -4.46 -4.52
C VAL A 81 -7.64 -5.48 -3.40
N VAL A 82 -8.86 -5.58 -2.88
CA VAL A 82 -9.21 -6.54 -1.83
C VAL A 82 -10.03 -7.69 -2.41
N THR A 83 -9.68 -8.92 -2.03
CA THR A 83 -10.42 -10.14 -2.39
C THR A 83 -11.22 -10.65 -1.19
N PRO A 84 -12.33 -11.37 -1.42
CA PRO A 84 -13.10 -11.98 -0.33
C PRO A 84 -12.37 -13.15 0.36
N TRP A 85 -11.35 -13.72 -0.28
CA TRP A 85 -10.55 -14.83 0.22
C TRP A 85 -9.05 -14.56 0.05
N PRO A 86 -8.17 -15.13 0.89
CA PRO A 86 -6.73 -15.04 0.70
C PRO A 86 -6.32 -15.59 -0.66
N VAL A 87 -5.36 -14.93 -1.31
CA VAL A 87 -4.76 -15.41 -2.55
C VAL A 87 -3.48 -16.16 -2.19
N SER A 88 -3.46 -17.47 -2.43
CA SER A 88 -2.32 -18.33 -2.10
C SER A 88 -1.36 -18.49 -3.28
N GLY A 89 -0.16 -19.03 -3.04
CA GLY A 89 0.72 -19.47 -4.12
C GLY A 89 1.57 -18.37 -4.76
N LEU A 90 1.23 -17.09 -4.60
CA LEU A 90 1.99 -16.01 -5.20
C LEU A 90 3.39 -15.82 -4.58
N ARG A 91 4.37 -15.41 -5.38
CA ARG A 91 5.79 -15.26 -5.01
C ARG A 91 6.40 -14.02 -5.66
N PRO A 92 7.41 -13.39 -5.03
CA PRO A 92 8.23 -12.39 -5.68
C PRO A 92 8.84 -12.90 -7.00
N GLY A 93 8.98 -12.03 -7.99
CA GLY A 93 9.48 -12.38 -9.32
C GLY A 93 8.40 -12.83 -10.31
N GLN A 94 7.16 -13.09 -9.85
CA GLN A 94 6.09 -13.46 -10.77
C GLN A 94 5.63 -12.26 -11.61
N PRO A 95 5.43 -12.45 -12.93
CA PRO A 95 4.91 -11.39 -13.78
C PRO A 95 3.46 -11.07 -13.41
N ALA A 96 3.09 -9.82 -13.61
CA ALA A 96 1.74 -9.32 -13.41
C ALA A 96 1.28 -8.45 -14.59
N LEU A 97 -0.04 -8.46 -14.84
CA LEU A 97 -0.71 -7.54 -15.73
C LEU A 97 -1.83 -6.85 -14.95
N VAL A 98 -1.89 -5.53 -15.06
CA VAL A 98 -2.86 -4.67 -14.36
C VAL A 98 -3.53 -3.75 -15.36
N GLY A 99 -4.86 -3.72 -15.39
CA GLY A 99 -5.62 -2.79 -16.23
C GLY A 99 -6.94 -3.40 -16.69
N GLU A 100 -7.76 -2.61 -17.38
CA GLU A 100 -9.06 -3.03 -17.92
C GLU A 100 -10.01 -3.68 -16.89
N GLY A 101 -9.85 -3.34 -15.61
CA GLY A 101 -10.61 -3.90 -14.50
C GLY A 101 -10.12 -5.28 -14.01
N GLU A 102 -8.95 -5.74 -14.45
CA GLU A 102 -8.41 -7.06 -14.10
C GLU A 102 -6.95 -6.97 -13.58
N LEU A 103 -6.65 -7.83 -12.62
CA LEU A 103 -5.30 -8.17 -12.17
C LEU A 103 -5.00 -9.62 -12.55
N ARG A 104 -3.94 -9.87 -13.31
CA ARG A 104 -3.44 -11.21 -13.60
C ARG A 104 -2.04 -11.32 -13.01
N ILE A 105 -1.78 -12.33 -12.20
CA ILE A 105 -0.46 -12.58 -11.59
C ILE A 105 -0.10 -14.05 -11.85
N GLY A 106 1.13 -14.31 -12.27
CA GLY A 106 1.59 -15.65 -12.63
C GLY A 106 1.13 -16.06 -14.04
N ASP A 107 1.24 -17.36 -14.32
CA ASP A 107 0.90 -17.95 -15.60
C ASP A 107 -0.50 -18.60 -15.59
N ASP A 108 -0.86 -19.27 -16.68
CA ASP A 108 -2.17 -19.90 -16.83
C ASP A 108 -2.33 -21.19 -15.98
N SER A 109 -1.21 -21.80 -15.55
CA SER A 109 -1.18 -23.00 -14.72
C SER A 109 -1.04 -22.72 -13.23
N ASP A 110 -0.38 -21.62 -12.84
CA ASP A 110 -0.20 -21.20 -11.45
C ASP A 110 -0.27 -19.68 -11.33
N GLY A 111 -1.19 -19.19 -10.51
CA GLY A 111 -1.41 -17.75 -10.37
C GLY A 111 -2.81 -17.35 -9.93
N ALA A 112 -3.11 -16.07 -10.13
CA ALA A 112 -4.39 -15.48 -9.77
C ALA A 112 -4.90 -14.52 -10.84
N VAL A 113 -6.21 -14.55 -11.07
CA VAL A 113 -6.96 -13.56 -11.84
C VAL A 113 -7.98 -12.92 -10.92
N VAL A 114 -7.94 -11.60 -10.81
CA VAL A 114 -8.82 -10.82 -9.96
C VAL A 114 -9.56 -9.80 -10.80
N THR A 115 -10.87 -10.00 -10.97
CA THR A 115 -11.73 -9.06 -11.70
C THR A 115 -12.37 -8.08 -10.74
N VAL A 116 -12.10 -6.79 -10.92
CA VAL A 116 -12.61 -5.72 -10.07
C VAL A 116 -14.05 -5.38 -10.46
N GLY A 117 -14.99 -5.84 -9.64
CA GLY A 117 -16.42 -5.56 -9.82
C GLY A 117 -16.97 -4.48 -8.89
N ARG A 118 -16.18 -4.06 -7.89
CA ARG A 118 -16.60 -3.06 -6.88
C ARG A 118 -15.49 -2.07 -6.59
N TRP A 119 -15.89 -0.89 -6.14
CA TRP A 119 -14.98 0.17 -5.74
C TRP A 119 -15.29 0.62 -4.32
N TRP A 120 -14.25 0.95 -3.55
CA TRP A 120 -14.40 1.56 -2.24
C TRP A 120 -13.59 2.84 -2.16
N ARG A 121 -14.18 3.85 -1.51
CA ARG A 121 -13.57 5.18 -1.41
C ARG A 121 -12.58 5.22 -0.25
N THR A 122 -11.35 5.57 -0.56
CA THR A 122 -10.36 5.95 0.46
C THR A 122 -10.71 7.32 1.03
N ARG A 123 -10.55 7.47 2.34
CA ARG A 123 -10.62 8.76 3.02
C ARG A 123 -9.23 9.07 3.55
N PRO A 124 -8.59 10.15 3.09
CA PRO A 124 -7.33 10.58 3.68
C PRO A 124 -7.48 10.78 5.20
N ALA A 125 -6.42 10.49 5.95
CA ALA A 125 -6.36 10.87 7.35
C ALA A 125 -6.38 12.41 7.47
N VAL A 126 -7.03 12.92 8.52
CA VAL A 126 -7.12 14.36 8.79
C VAL A 126 -6.90 14.60 10.28
N ILE A 127 -5.99 15.52 10.61
CA ILE A 127 -5.80 16.03 11.98
C ILE A 127 -6.60 17.32 12.10
N GLY A 128 -7.78 17.23 12.72
CA GLY A 128 -8.70 18.38 12.87
C GLY A 128 -8.24 19.44 13.88
N ASP A 129 -7.46 19.04 14.89
CA ASP A 129 -6.88 19.93 15.91
C ASP A 129 -5.45 19.49 16.21
N VAL A 130 -4.49 20.19 15.59
CA VAL A 130 -3.05 19.92 15.74
C VAL A 130 -2.59 20.18 17.18
N ALA A 131 -3.15 21.18 17.87
CA ALA A 131 -2.74 21.49 19.24
C ALA A 131 -3.19 20.39 20.21
N LEU A 132 -4.40 19.87 20.04
CA LEU A 132 -4.88 18.72 20.80
C LEU A 132 -4.08 17.46 20.48
N ALA A 133 -3.76 17.20 19.20
CA ALA A 133 -2.91 16.08 18.81
C ALA A 133 -1.55 16.14 19.51
N ARG A 134 -0.87 17.30 19.46
CA ARG A 134 0.40 17.54 20.16
C ARG A 134 0.29 17.32 21.67
N ARG A 135 -0.77 17.82 22.33
CA ARG A 135 -0.96 17.61 23.77
C ARG A 135 -1.18 16.15 24.13
N ARG A 136 -1.82 15.36 23.27
CA ARG A 136 -2.07 13.93 23.50
C ARG A 136 -0.83 13.07 23.29
N THR A 137 0.07 13.49 22.40
CA THR A 137 1.35 12.81 22.18
C THR A 137 2.41 13.27 23.17
N ALA A 138 2.32 14.50 23.69
CA ALA A 138 3.25 15.02 24.70
C ALA A 138 3.19 14.18 25.99
N GLY A 139 4.32 13.60 26.37
CA GLY A 139 4.44 12.79 27.59
C GLY A 139 3.94 11.35 27.46
N GLN A 140 3.59 10.89 26.24
CA GLN A 140 3.58 9.44 26.02
C GLN A 140 5.04 8.97 26.07
N ASP A 141 5.33 7.98 26.92
CA ASP A 141 6.64 7.33 26.90
C ASP A 141 6.82 6.74 25.49
N ASP A 142 7.85 7.20 24.76
CA ASP A 142 8.23 6.71 23.43
C ASP A 142 8.71 5.23 23.43
N ARG A 143 8.47 4.50 24.53
CA ARG A 143 9.08 3.19 24.79
C ARG A 143 8.01 2.25 25.33
N PRO A 144 7.65 1.26 24.51
CA PRO A 144 8.54 0.10 24.45
C PRO A 144 8.80 -0.38 23.01
N GLY A 145 10.08 -0.49 22.64
CA GLY A 145 10.50 -1.38 21.56
C GLY A 145 11.33 -0.77 20.42
N LEU A 146 11.48 0.55 20.33
CA LEU A 146 12.36 1.16 19.32
C LEU A 146 13.82 1.16 19.77
N ASP A 147 14.70 0.78 18.85
CA ASP A 147 16.15 0.83 19.03
C ASP A 147 16.64 2.28 19.20
N GLY A 148 17.69 2.47 20.02
CA GLY A 148 18.24 3.79 20.31
C GLY A 148 18.73 4.55 19.07
N MET A 149 19.21 3.84 18.05
CA MET A 149 19.64 4.45 16.78
C MET A 149 18.45 5.01 16.00
N VAL A 150 17.32 4.29 15.99
CA VAL A 150 16.08 4.73 15.34
C VAL A 150 15.53 5.97 16.04
N VAL A 151 15.54 5.97 17.37
CA VAL A 151 15.13 7.15 18.16
C VAL A 151 16.01 8.36 17.86
N ALA A 152 17.33 8.18 17.82
CA ALA A 152 18.26 9.26 17.49
C ALA A 152 18.06 9.79 16.07
N ALA A 153 17.82 8.91 15.10
CA ALA A 153 17.54 9.29 13.71
C ALA A 153 16.21 10.04 13.57
N ALA A 154 15.16 9.58 14.26
CA ALA A 154 13.88 10.27 14.32
C ALA A 154 14.01 11.69 14.92
N GLY A 155 14.83 11.84 15.97
CA GLY A 155 15.13 13.13 16.57
C GLY A 155 15.82 14.10 15.60
N ARG A 156 16.77 13.60 14.79
CA ARG A 156 17.42 14.41 13.73
C ARG A 156 16.42 14.85 12.67
N LEU A 157 15.53 13.97 12.22
CA LEU A 157 14.46 14.34 11.29
C LEU A 157 13.55 15.43 11.87
N GLY A 158 13.16 15.29 13.15
CA GLY A 158 12.36 16.30 13.84
C GLY A 158 13.03 17.67 13.90
N LEU A 159 14.34 17.72 14.17
CA LEU A 159 15.12 18.97 14.18
C LEU A 159 15.25 19.58 12.78
N ALA A 160 15.58 18.79 11.76
CA ALA A 160 15.70 19.27 10.38
C ALA A 160 14.38 19.87 9.87
N LEU A 161 13.25 19.21 10.17
CA LEU A 161 11.91 19.72 9.85
C LEU A 161 11.57 21.04 10.57
N LEU A 162 12.12 21.27 11.76
CA LEU A 162 11.93 22.52 12.51
C LEU A 162 12.81 23.65 11.96
N CYS A 163 14.04 23.33 11.53
CA CYS A 163 14.96 24.30 10.94
C CYS A 163 14.53 24.73 9.53
N GLY A 164 13.88 23.82 8.77
CA GLY A 164 13.40 24.10 7.41
C GLY A 164 14.51 24.13 6.37
N ASP A 165 15.62 23.43 6.62
CA ASP A 165 16.74 23.28 5.68
C ASP A 165 16.56 21.98 4.88
N ASP A 166 16.38 22.11 3.56
CA ASP A 166 16.12 20.98 2.66
C ASP A 166 17.28 19.97 2.62
N ASP A 167 18.53 20.43 2.76
CA ASP A 167 19.70 19.56 2.77
C ASP A 167 19.74 18.75 4.08
N GLU A 168 19.48 19.40 5.23
CA GLU A 168 19.37 18.71 6.52
C GLU A 168 18.21 17.71 6.55
N VAL A 169 17.08 18.05 5.93
CA VAL A 169 15.93 17.12 5.82
C VAL A 169 16.33 15.91 4.97
N SER A 170 16.99 16.14 3.83
CA SER A 170 17.46 15.07 2.95
C SER A 170 18.41 14.12 3.68
N ASP A 171 19.39 14.65 4.41
CA ASP A 171 20.34 13.86 5.20
C ASP A 171 19.64 13.08 6.33
N ALA A 172 18.69 13.70 7.01
CA ALA A 172 17.93 13.05 8.07
C ALA A 172 17.03 11.91 7.54
N VAL A 173 16.43 12.09 6.36
CA VAL A 173 15.68 11.03 5.66
C VAL A 173 16.61 9.89 5.27
N GLY A 174 17.77 10.19 4.68
CA GLY A 174 18.78 9.19 4.32
C GLY A 174 19.26 8.37 5.53
N GLY A 175 19.33 8.99 6.71
CA GLY A 175 19.67 8.31 7.96
C GLY A 175 18.57 7.41 8.55
N LEU A 176 17.33 7.52 8.06
CA LEU A 176 16.20 6.67 8.49
C LEU A 176 15.89 5.54 7.50
N LEU A 177 16.12 5.78 6.21
CA LEU A 177 15.83 4.80 5.16
C LEU A 177 16.58 3.49 5.38
N GLY A 178 15.83 2.40 5.52
CA GLY A 178 16.38 1.06 5.76
C GLY A 178 16.95 0.84 7.17
N LEU A 179 16.79 1.78 8.10
CA LEU A 179 17.35 1.67 9.45
C LEU A 179 16.53 0.72 10.33
N GLY A 180 17.15 -0.38 10.77
CA GLY A 180 16.56 -1.37 11.67
C GLY A 180 16.26 -2.71 11.00
N PRO A 181 15.86 -3.73 11.78
CA PRO A 181 15.61 -5.07 11.25
C PRO A 181 14.23 -5.17 10.57
N GLY A 182 14.08 -6.18 9.69
CA GLY A 182 12.79 -6.57 9.11
C GLY A 182 12.59 -6.17 7.65
N LEU A 183 11.43 -6.54 7.11
CA LEU A 183 11.04 -6.21 5.73
C LEU A 183 10.66 -4.73 5.56
N THR A 184 10.10 -4.15 6.62
CA THR A 184 9.88 -2.71 6.79
C THR A 184 10.70 -2.29 8.01
N PRO A 185 11.96 -1.87 7.81
CA PRO A 185 12.80 -1.38 8.89
C PRO A 185 12.12 -0.29 9.72
N ALA A 186 12.38 -0.27 11.02
CA ALA A 186 11.71 0.66 11.93
C ALA A 186 11.89 2.14 11.55
N GLY A 187 13.02 2.49 10.92
CA GLY A 187 13.24 3.83 10.37
C GLY A 187 12.29 4.20 9.23
N ASP A 188 11.94 3.23 8.37
CA ASP A 188 10.95 3.44 7.31
C ASP A 188 9.55 3.64 7.90
N ASP A 189 9.20 2.94 8.98
CA ASP A 189 7.93 3.12 9.69
C ASP A 189 7.84 4.52 10.34
N VAL A 190 8.95 5.02 10.91
CA VAL A 190 9.05 6.40 11.41
C VAL A 190 8.83 7.40 10.29
N LEU A 191 9.51 7.23 9.14
CA LEU A 191 9.38 8.12 7.99
C LEU A 191 7.95 8.09 7.42
N ALA A 192 7.36 6.90 7.27
CA ALA A 192 5.98 6.73 6.84
C ALA A 192 5.00 7.43 7.79
N GLY A 193 5.21 7.30 9.10
CA GLY A 193 4.44 8.00 10.13
C GLY A 193 4.54 9.52 9.98
N ALA A 194 5.74 10.06 9.80
CA ALA A 194 5.97 11.50 9.60
C ALA A 194 5.25 12.02 8.35
N LEU A 195 5.32 11.31 7.22
CA LEU A 195 4.64 11.66 5.98
C LEU A 195 3.11 11.64 6.13
N VAL A 196 2.57 10.63 6.82
CA VAL A 196 1.12 10.56 7.11
C VAL A 196 0.68 11.73 7.98
N VAL A 197 1.45 12.09 9.02
CA VAL A 197 1.14 13.24 9.89
C VAL A 197 1.21 14.54 9.09
N ALA A 198 2.22 14.76 8.27
CA ALA A 198 2.36 15.96 7.44
C ALA A 198 1.18 16.09 6.45
N ALA A 199 0.83 15.00 5.76
CA ALA A 199 -0.31 14.96 4.86
C ALA A 199 -1.65 15.20 5.58
N ALA A 200 -1.82 14.64 6.79
CA ALA A 200 -3.05 14.76 7.56
C ALA A 200 -3.24 16.12 8.24
N ALA A 201 -2.15 16.82 8.58
CA ALA A 201 -2.18 18.17 9.13
C ALA A 201 -2.51 19.24 8.07
N GLY A 202 -2.17 18.94 6.80
CA GLY A 202 -2.44 19.80 5.64
C GLY A 202 -1.62 21.10 5.60
N PRO A 203 -1.68 21.86 4.50
CA PRO A 203 -0.83 23.05 4.27
C PRO A 203 -1.02 24.18 5.30
N ARG A 204 -2.14 24.18 6.04
CA ARG A 204 -2.48 25.23 7.01
C ARG A 204 -1.86 25.04 8.40
N ALA A 205 -1.25 23.89 8.66
CA ALA A 205 -0.57 23.61 9.93
C ALA A 205 0.89 24.10 9.96
N ALA A 206 1.53 24.30 8.80
CA ALA A 206 2.93 24.74 8.68
C ALA A 206 3.12 26.26 8.89
N ALA A 207 2.03 27.03 8.98
CA ALA A 207 2.06 28.50 9.07
C ALA A 207 1.75 29.06 10.47
N ARG A 208 1.87 28.24 11.54
CA ARG A 208 1.62 28.66 12.93
C ARG A 208 2.64 28.12 13.91
#